data_AF-X1A7A5-F1
#
_entry.id   AF-X1A7A5-F1
#
_cell.length_a   1.000
_cell.length_b   1.000
_cell.length_c   1.000
_cell.angle_alpha   90.00
_cell.angle_beta   90.00
_cell.angle_gamma   90.00
#
_symmetry.space_group_name_H-M   'P 1'
#
loop_
_entity.id
_entity.type
_entity.pdbx_description
1 polymer ?
#
loop_
_entity_poly.entity_id
_entity_poly.type
_entity_poly.pdbx_seq_one_letter_code
_entity_poly.pdbx_strand_id
1 'polypeptide(L)'
;EYFHNFQVVNYQIPFENIMIYASPDLVAENYEDEFWIVELKTSARPETLKALDFQTISYIWAKYKWDYQLPKGVLKRIIRKPLIKQTKKETPEEFQDRLIKDYVNRPEFYFISMSTEVTKDTIKNFEKYLREICREMYSVIESKNEYKFWRPTDVSWEE
;
A
#
# COMPACT_ATOMS: atom_id res chain seq x y z
N GLU A 1 -27.17 -7.19 0.42
CA GLU A 1 -26.06 -6.55 1.17
C GLU A 1 -24.77 -7.18 0.69
N TYR A 2 -23.88 -6.38 0.10
CA TYR A 2 -22.55 -6.87 -0.28
C TYR A 2 -21.69 -6.91 0.98
N PHE A 3 -21.69 -8.05 1.67
CA PHE A 3 -20.74 -8.29 2.75
C PHE A 3 -19.36 -8.46 2.12
N HIS A 4 -18.62 -7.36 2.01
CA HIS A 4 -17.21 -7.44 1.62
C HIS A 4 -16.45 -8.21 2.70
N ASN A 5 -15.89 -9.37 2.35
CA ASN A 5 -15.07 -10.15 3.26
C ASN A 5 -13.66 -9.57 3.29
N PHE A 6 -13.31 -8.93 4.41
CA PHE A 6 -11.96 -8.41 4.66
C PHE A 6 -11.22 -9.32 5.63
N GLN A 7 -9.98 -9.69 5.28
CA GLN A 7 -9.15 -10.56 6.10
C GLN A 7 -7.73 -10.02 6.25
N VAL A 8 -7.10 -10.35 7.36
CA VAL A 8 -5.66 -10.16 7.57
C VAL A 8 -4.95 -11.43 7.11
N VAL A 9 -3.93 -11.27 6.27
CA VAL A 9 -3.16 -12.38 5.71
C VAL A 9 -1.68 -12.03 5.71
N ASN A 10 -0.84 -13.07 5.74
CA ASN A 10 0.60 -12.94 5.66
C ASN A 10 1.14 -13.94 4.65
N TYR A 11 2.08 -13.51 3.83
CA TYR A 11 2.73 -14.33 2.82
C TYR A 11 4.22 -14.48 3.15
N GLN A 12 4.74 -15.68 2.94
CA GLN A 12 6.15 -16.00 3.08
C GLN A 12 6.61 -16.68 1.80
N ILE A 13 7.41 -15.97 1.01
CA ILE A 13 7.79 -16.42 -0.32
C ILE A 13 9.30 -16.62 -0.36
N PRO A 14 9.78 -17.87 -0.53
CA PRO A 14 11.19 -18.09 -0.83
C PRO A 14 11.48 -17.51 -2.21
N PHE A 15 12.50 -16.66 -2.32
CA PHE A 15 12.89 -16.01 -3.55
C PHE A 15 14.39 -15.81 -3.62
N GLU A 16 15.02 -16.33 -4.68
CA GLU A 16 16.48 -16.49 -4.74
C GLU A 16 16.96 -17.23 -3.46
N ASN A 17 17.94 -16.69 -2.71
CA ASN A 17 18.36 -17.27 -1.42
C ASN A 17 17.89 -16.43 -0.21
N ILE A 18 16.78 -15.69 -0.34
CA ILE A 18 16.14 -14.96 0.76
C ILE A 18 14.69 -15.42 0.95
N MET A 19 14.15 -15.16 2.14
CA MET A 19 12.73 -15.30 2.43
C MET A 19 12.09 -13.91 2.46
N ILE A 20 11.11 -13.67 1.58
CA ILE A 20 10.36 -12.41 1.53
C ILE A 20 9.09 -12.57 2.35
N TYR A 21 8.88 -11.66 3.31
CA TYR A 21 7.66 -11.58 4.12
C TYR A 21 6.82 -10.40 3.65
N ALA A 22 5.55 -10.65 3.38
CA ALA A 22 4.60 -9.63 2.95
C ALA A 22 3.33 -9.70 3.80
N SER A 23 2.93 -8.56 4.35
CA SER A 23 1.82 -8.42 5.29
C SER A 23 0.97 -7.22 4.86
N PRO A 24 0.04 -7.40 3.89
CA PRO A 24 -0.94 -6.35 3.59
C PRO A 24 -1.78 -6.05 4.83
N ASP A 25 -2.26 -4.80 4.94
CA ASP A 25 -3.17 -4.43 6.04
C ASP A 25 -4.42 -5.30 6.01
N LEU A 26 -5.02 -5.44 4.83
CA LEU A 26 -6.19 -6.27 4.57
C LEU A 26 -6.15 -6.84 3.15
N VAL A 27 -6.91 -7.90 2.93
CA VAL A 27 -7.34 -8.34 1.60
C VAL A 27 -8.86 -8.35 1.54
N ALA A 28 -9.42 -8.03 0.38
CA ALA A 28 -10.85 -8.16 0.13
C ALA A 28 -11.07 -9.31 -0.85
N GLU A 29 -11.64 -10.42 -0.38
CA GLU A 29 -11.78 -11.63 -1.20
C GLU A 29 -12.89 -11.53 -2.25
N ASN A 30 -13.90 -10.72 -1.96
CA ASN A 30 -15.07 -10.53 -2.80
C ASN A 30 -15.55 -9.09 -2.71
N TYR A 31 -14.69 -8.16 -3.16
CA TYR A 31 -15.08 -6.77 -3.38
C TYR A 31 -15.45 -6.62 -4.85
N GLU A 32 -16.74 -6.44 -5.12
CA GLU A 32 -17.29 -6.37 -6.48
C GLU A 32 -16.95 -7.65 -7.29
N ASP A 33 -17.10 -8.83 -6.69
CA ASP A 33 -16.78 -10.14 -7.28
C ASP A 33 -15.30 -10.37 -7.61
N GLU A 34 -14.42 -9.50 -7.10
CA GLU A 34 -12.98 -9.51 -7.37
C GLU A 34 -12.15 -9.57 -6.08
N PHE A 35 -10.93 -10.12 -6.20
CA PHE A 35 -9.94 -10.15 -5.13
C PHE A 35 -9.05 -8.90 -5.17
N TRP A 36 -8.96 -8.17 -4.07
CA TRP A 36 -8.15 -6.96 -3.96
C TRP A 36 -7.19 -6.98 -2.77
N ILE A 37 -5.99 -6.43 -2.96
CA ILE A 37 -5.14 -6.01 -1.84
C ILE A 37 -5.68 -4.68 -1.31
N VAL A 38 -5.81 -4.54 0.01
CA VAL A 38 -6.31 -3.31 0.63
C VAL A 38 -5.23 -2.70 1.51
N GLU A 39 -4.93 -1.43 1.26
CA GLU A 39 -3.92 -0.67 2.02
C GLU A 39 -4.59 0.52 2.71
N LEU A 40 -4.44 0.62 4.03
CA LEU A 40 -4.99 1.69 4.84
C LEU A 40 -3.89 2.69 5.19
N LYS A 41 -4.00 3.93 4.70
CA LYS A 41 -3.04 4.99 5.05
C LYS A 41 -3.73 6.16 5.72
N THR A 42 -2.97 6.86 6.57
CA THR A 42 -3.37 8.18 7.07
C THR A 42 -2.42 9.23 6.52
N SER A 43 -2.94 10.31 5.95
CA SER A 43 -2.09 11.38 5.41
C SER A 43 -2.76 12.75 5.49
N ALA A 44 -1.98 13.80 5.71
CA ALA A 44 -2.47 15.18 5.56
C ALA A 44 -2.55 15.61 4.07
N ARG A 45 -1.71 14.98 3.24
CA ARG A 45 -1.50 15.24 1.81
C ARG A 45 -1.70 13.94 1.02
N PRO A 46 -2.95 13.49 0.87
CA PRO A 46 -3.27 12.26 0.14
C PRO A 46 -2.81 12.29 -1.33
N GLU A 47 -2.73 13.48 -1.93
CA GLU A 47 -2.34 13.70 -3.33
C GLU A 47 -0.93 13.24 -3.68
N THR A 48 -0.05 13.07 -2.69
CA THR A 48 1.32 12.58 -2.92
C THR A 48 1.41 11.06 -2.85
N LEU A 49 0.31 10.36 -2.53
CA LEU A 49 0.29 8.92 -2.38
C LEU A 49 -0.14 8.28 -3.70
N LYS A 50 0.65 7.32 -4.17
CA LYS A 50 0.28 6.44 -5.29
C LYS A 50 -0.43 5.22 -4.74
N ALA A 51 -1.46 4.73 -5.43
CA ALA A 51 -2.13 3.49 -5.03
C ALA A 51 -1.19 2.28 -5.18
N LEU A 52 -0.44 2.22 -6.29
CA LEU A 52 0.63 1.25 -6.50
C LEU A 52 2.01 1.88 -6.21
N ASP A 53 2.73 1.27 -5.27
CA ASP A 53 4.09 1.59 -4.85
C ASP A 53 4.85 0.29 -4.54
N PHE A 54 6.13 0.39 -4.15
CA PHE A 54 6.95 -0.80 -3.87
C PHE A 54 6.33 -1.72 -2.80
N GLN A 55 5.69 -1.15 -1.76
CA GLN A 55 5.07 -1.92 -0.68
C GLN A 55 3.87 -2.72 -1.21
N THR A 56 2.96 -2.04 -1.88
CA THR A 56 1.71 -2.63 -2.38
C THR A 56 1.94 -3.60 -3.54
N ILE A 57 2.86 -3.32 -4.48
CA ILE A 57 3.22 -4.30 -5.52
C ILE A 57 3.90 -5.54 -4.94
N SER A 58 4.67 -5.40 -3.86
CA SER A 58 5.25 -6.56 -3.14
C SER A 58 4.16 -7.48 -2.59
N TYR A 59 3.06 -6.93 -2.09
CA TYR A 59 1.94 -7.72 -1.57
C TYR A 59 1.21 -8.49 -2.68
N ILE A 60 0.96 -7.82 -3.81
CA ILE A 60 0.33 -8.45 -4.97
C ILE A 60 1.22 -9.56 -5.53
N TRP A 61 2.52 -9.29 -5.68
CA TRP A 61 3.50 -10.28 -6.11
C TRP A 61 3.53 -11.47 -5.15
N ALA A 62 3.57 -11.23 -3.84
CA ALA A 62 3.62 -12.29 -2.85
C ALA A 62 2.36 -13.17 -2.87
N LYS A 63 1.17 -12.55 -2.96
CA LYS A 63 -0.10 -13.27 -3.14
C LYS A 63 -0.07 -14.12 -4.42
N TYR A 64 0.32 -13.53 -5.55
CA TYR A 64 0.42 -14.27 -6.81
C TYR A 64 1.42 -15.43 -6.73
N LYS A 65 2.51 -15.31 -5.96
CA LYS A 65 3.46 -16.41 -5.76
C LYS A 65 2.98 -17.47 -4.77
N TRP A 66 2.11 -17.09 -3.84
CA TRP A 66 1.58 -18.00 -2.83
C TRP A 66 0.65 -19.04 -3.44
N ASP A 67 -0.25 -18.63 -4.33
CA ASP A 67 -1.28 -19.53 -4.88
C ASP A 67 -1.63 -19.30 -6.35
N TYR A 68 -0.85 -18.49 -7.08
CA TYR A 68 -1.05 -18.19 -8.50
C TYR A 68 -2.36 -17.46 -8.84
N GLN A 69 -3.12 -17.00 -7.84
CA GLN A 69 -4.25 -16.11 -8.06
C GLN A 69 -3.74 -14.67 -8.15
N LEU A 70 -4.02 -14.00 -9.28
CA LEU A 70 -3.68 -12.60 -9.46
C LEU A 70 -4.78 -11.72 -8.85
N PRO A 71 -4.47 -10.85 -7.86
CA PRO A 71 -5.40 -9.82 -7.44
C PRO A 71 -5.78 -8.90 -8.60
N LYS A 72 -7.02 -8.41 -8.62
CA LYS A 72 -7.46 -7.38 -9.56
C LYS A 72 -6.61 -6.11 -9.45
N GLY A 73 -6.19 -5.78 -8.23
CA GLY A 73 -5.36 -4.62 -7.97
C GLY A 73 -5.18 -4.30 -6.48
N VAL A 74 -4.90 -3.03 -6.22
CA VAL A 74 -4.82 -2.45 -4.87
C VAL A 74 -5.93 -1.43 -4.70
N LEU A 75 -6.65 -1.53 -3.58
CA LEU A 75 -7.53 -0.52 -3.03
C LEU A 75 -6.79 0.23 -1.92
N LYS A 76 -6.27 1.42 -2.22
CA LYS A 76 -5.66 2.29 -1.21
C LYS A 76 -6.73 3.20 -0.62
N ARG A 77 -7.07 2.97 0.65
CA ARG A 77 -8.02 3.78 1.41
C ARG A 77 -7.25 4.73 2.32
N ILE A 78 -7.43 6.02 2.10
CA ILE A 78 -6.71 7.07 2.80
C ILE A 78 -7.68 7.81 3.72
N ILE A 79 -7.33 7.84 5.01
CA ILE A 79 -7.99 8.69 5.99
C ILE A 79 -7.19 9.98 6.11
N ARG A 80 -7.74 11.08 5.61
CA ARG A 80 -7.10 12.38 5.64
C ARG A 80 -7.03 12.90 7.08
N LYS A 81 -5.87 13.35 7.51
CA LYS A 81 -5.74 14.02 8.82
C LYS A 81 -6.34 15.42 8.74
N PRO A 82 -7.26 15.80 9.64
CA PRO A 82 -7.81 17.15 9.71
C PRO A 82 -6.68 18.13 10.03
N LEU A 83 -6.64 19.23 9.28
CA LEU A 83 -5.69 20.33 9.51
C LEU A 83 -6.28 21.44 10.38
N ILE A 84 -7.52 21.23 10.83
CA ILE A 84 -8.24 22.14 11.69
C ILE A 84 -7.55 22.19 13.05
N LYS A 85 -7.18 23.39 13.50
CA LYS A 85 -6.55 23.60 14.80
C LYS A 85 -7.57 24.13 15.82
N GLN A 86 -7.26 23.88 17.09
CA GLN A 86 -8.04 24.45 18.17
C GLN A 86 -7.89 25.99 18.18
N THR A 87 -8.98 26.74 18.27
CA THR A 87 -8.94 28.21 18.41
C THR A 87 -8.71 28.64 19.86
N LYS A 88 -8.26 29.88 20.10
CA LYS A 88 -8.03 30.38 21.47
C LYS A 88 -9.31 30.57 22.29
N LYS A 89 -10.45 30.67 21.63
CA LYS A 89 -11.75 30.98 22.26
C LYS A 89 -12.62 29.75 22.50
N GLU A 90 -12.21 28.59 21.99
CA GLU A 90 -13.00 27.37 22.11
C GLU A 90 -12.45 26.45 23.20
N THR A 91 -13.39 25.81 23.88
CA THR A 91 -13.12 24.69 24.77
C THR A 91 -12.73 23.43 23.98
N PRO A 92 -12.08 22.45 24.62
CA PRO A 92 -11.81 21.15 23.99
C PRO A 92 -13.06 20.46 23.44
N GLU A 93 -14.19 20.56 24.14
CA GLU A 93 -15.47 19.96 23.75
C GLU A 93 -16.04 20.64 22.49
N GLU A 94 -16.05 21.97 22.45
CA GLU A 94 -16.48 22.73 21.27
C GLU A 94 -15.59 22.43 20.06
N PHE A 95 -14.27 22.25 20.28
CA PHE A 95 -13.34 21.84 19.23
C PHE A 95 -13.66 20.44 18.70
N GLN A 96 -13.91 19.49 19.60
CA GLN A 96 -14.28 18.12 19.25
C GLN A 96 -15.58 18.08 18.43
N ASP A 97 -16.62 18.79 18.88
CA ASP A 97 -17.89 18.89 18.17
C ASP A 97 -17.72 19.50 16.78
N ARG A 98 -16.89 20.55 16.67
CA ARG A 98 -16.56 21.18 15.39
C ARG A 98 -15.82 20.22 14.46
N LEU A 99 -14.90 19.41 14.99
CA LEU A 99 -14.17 18.42 14.23
C LEU A 99 -15.10 17.30 13.74
N ILE A 100 -15.98 16.77 14.60
CA ILE A 100 -16.95 15.73 14.24
C ILE A 100 -17.90 16.23 13.15
N LYS A 101 -18.45 17.44 13.32
CA LYS A 101 -19.31 18.07 12.29
C LYS A 101 -18.58 18.20 10.96
N ASP A 102 -17.29 18.51 10.97
CA ASP A 102 -16.51 18.63 9.75
C ASP A 102 -16.35 17.29 9.01
N TYR A 103 -16.09 16.20 9.73
CA TYR A 103 -16.06 14.85 9.16
C TYR A 103 -17.41 14.44 8.56
N VAL A 104 -18.50 14.71 9.28
CA VAL A 104 -19.86 14.34 8.84
C VAL A 104 -20.31 15.16 7.63
N ASN A 105 -19.94 16.44 7.57
CA ASN A 105 -20.37 17.33 6.49
C ASN A 105 -19.58 17.15 5.20
N ARG A 106 -18.36 16.60 5.25
CA ARG A 106 -17.45 16.45 4.10
C ARG A 106 -16.72 15.10 4.10
N PRO A 107 -17.44 13.96 4.15
CA PRO A 107 -16.81 12.65 4.27
C PRO A 107 -15.85 12.36 3.11
N GLU A 108 -16.17 12.78 1.89
CA GLU A 108 -15.34 12.62 0.69
C GLU A 108 -14.00 13.37 0.74
N PHE A 109 -13.92 14.45 1.53
CA PHE A 109 -12.66 15.15 1.78
C PHE A 109 -11.73 14.36 2.70
N TYR A 110 -12.30 13.54 3.59
CA TYR A 110 -11.60 12.79 4.62
C TYR A 110 -11.34 11.33 4.27
N PHE A 111 -12.23 10.70 3.53
CA PHE A 111 -12.15 9.28 3.20
C PHE A 111 -11.97 9.14 1.69
N ILE A 112 -10.72 9.02 1.28
CA ILE A 112 -10.33 8.94 -0.13
C ILE A 112 -10.07 7.48 -0.46
N SER A 113 -10.67 6.99 -1.54
CA SER A 113 -10.39 5.64 -2.05
C SER A 113 -9.77 5.76 -3.44
N MET A 114 -8.64 5.10 -3.61
CA MET A 114 -7.93 5.01 -4.88
C MET A 114 -7.78 3.55 -5.24
N SER A 115 -7.97 3.21 -6.51
CA SER A 115 -7.77 1.86 -7.03
C SER A 115 -6.76 1.89 -8.17
N THR A 116 -5.86 0.91 -8.19
CA THR A 116 -4.99 0.66 -9.34
C THR A 116 -5.02 -0.82 -9.65
N GLU A 117 -5.42 -1.13 -10.89
CA GLU A 117 -5.43 -2.49 -11.40
C GLU A 117 -4.01 -2.96 -11.72
N VAL A 118 -3.82 -4.27 -11.71
CA VAL A 118 -2.52 -4.89 -11.98
C VAL A 118 -2.65 -6.03 -12.97
N THR A 119 -1.63 -6.17 -13.83
CA THR A 119 -1.57 -7.22 -14.83
C THR A 119 -0.50 -8.24 -14.48
N LYS A 120 -0.52 -9.40 -15.17
CA LYS A 120 0.58 -10.37 -15.07
C LYS A 120 1.92 -9.77 -15.50
N ASP A 121 1.92 -8.82 -16.43
CA ASP A 121 3.15 -8.19 -16.89
C ASP A 121 3.71 -7.20 -15.87
N THR A 122 2.85 -6.49 -15.14
CA THR A 122 3.24 -5.71 -13.95
C THR A 122 4.01 -6.58 -12.96
N ILE A 123 3.50 -7.79 -12.67
CA ILE A 123 4.14 -8.74 -11.75
C ILE A 123 5.47 -9.27 -12.29
N LYS A 124 5.55 -9.60 -13.59
CA LYS A 124 6.80 -10.02 -14.21
C LYS A 124 7.87 -8.93 -14.16
N ASN A 125 7.49 -7.69 -14.43
CA ASN A 125 8.42 -6.55 -14.40
C ASN A 125 8.91 -6.29 -12.97
N PHE A 126 8.00 -6.33 -11.99
CA PHE A 126 8.38 -6.21 -10.59
C PHE A 126 9.30 -7.36 -10.14
N GLU A 127 9.03 -8.60 -10.57
CA GLU A 127 9.91 -9.72 -10.24
C GLU A 127 11.32 -9.55 -10.82
N LYS A 128 11.47 -9.06 -12.06
CA LYS A 128 12.79 -8.75 -12.63
C LYS A 128 13.54 -7.75 -11.76
N TYR A 129 12.86 -6.69 -11.34
CA TYR A 129 13.42 -5.68 -10.45
C TYR A 129 13.78 -6.24 -9.07
N LEU A 130 12.94 -7.10 -8.49
CA LEU A 130 13.27 -7.80 -7.25
C LEU A 130 14.54 -8.66 -7.38
N ARG A 131 14.77 -9.32 -8.53
CA ARG A 131 16.02 -10.07 -8.76
C ARG A 131 17.22 -9.15 -8.80
N GLU A 132 17.09 -7.97 -9.38
CA GLU A 132 18.15 -6.95 -9.39
C GLU A 132 18.48 -6.50 -7.96
N ILE A 133 17.45 -6.17 -7.16
CA ILE A 133 17.62 -5.84 -5.73
C ILE A 133 18.33 -6.99 -4.99
N CYS A 134 17.90 -8.23 -5.18
CA CYS A 134 18.52 -9.39 -4.52
C CYS A 134 20.00 -9.51 -4.90
N ARG A 135 20.34 -9.40 -6.19
CA ARG A 135 21.73 -9.44 -6.67
C ARG A 135 22.58 -8.33 -6.05
N GLU A 136 22.05 -7.11 -5.99
CA GLU A 136 22.73 -5.99 -5.37
C GLU A 136 22.98 -6.25 -3.87
N MET A 137 21.96 -6.71 -3.14
CA MET A 137 22.07 -7.11 -1.74
C MET A 137 23.16 -8.15 -1.51
N TYR A 138 23.21 -9.22 -2.33
CA TYR A 138 24.29 -10.21 -2.24
C TYR A 138 25.66 -9.62 -2.50
N SER A 139 25.79 -8.77 -3.52
CA SER A 139 27.08 -8.14 -3.83
C SER A 139 27.60 -7.27 -2.67
N VAL A 140 26.70 -6.63 -1.92
CA VAL A 140 27.02 -5.85 -0.73
C VAL A 140 27.48 -6.75 0.41
N ILE A 141 26.74 -7.83 0.66
CA ILE A 141 27.06 -8.81 1.71
C ILE A 141 28.44 -9.44 1.44
N GLU A 142 28.71 -9.88 0.21
CA GLU A 142 29.99 -10.51 -0.16
C GLU A 142 31.15 -9.52 -0.12
N SER A 143 30.95 -8.29 -0.60
CA SER A 143 32.02 -7.28 -0.65
C SER A 143 32.27 -6.59 0.70
N LYS A 144 31.43 -6.83 1.72
CA LYS A 144 31.42 -6.11 3.00
C LYS A 144 31.39 -4.58 2.84
N ASN A 145 30.85 -4.09 1.72
CA ASN A 145 30.83 -2.67 1.40
C ASN A 145 29.50 -2.07 1.82
N GLU A 146 29.47 -1.53 3.04
CA GLU A 146 28.29 -0.93 3.68
C GLU A 146 27.75 0.31 2.95
N TYR A 147 28.53 0.92 2.05
CA TYR A 147 28.19 2.19 1.38
C TYR A 147 27.68 2.03 -0.06
N LYS A 148 27.45 0.80 -0.53
CA LYS A 148 26.99 0.56 -1.91
C LYS A 148 25.48 0.74 -2.11
N PHE A 149 24.72 0.99 -1.04
CA PHE A 149 23.27 1.17 -1.16
C PHE A 149 22.93 2.51 -1.81
N TRP A 150 21.95 2.46 -2.72
CA TRP A 150 21.23 3.56 -3.37
C TRP A 150 21.84 4.16 -4.66
N ARG A 151 21.37 3.65 -5.81
CA ARG A 151 21.01 4.54 -6.93
C ARG A 151 19.50 4.80 -6.85
N PRO A 152 19.05 6.06 -6.93
CA PRO A 152 17.63 6.36 -7.10
C PRO A 152 17.14 5.64 -8.35
N THR A 153 16.11 4.81 -8.20
CA THR A 153 15.42 4.23 -9.35
C THR A 153 14.20 5.11 -9.61
N ASP A 154 14.32 5.97 -10.62
CA ASP A 154 13.20 6.74 -11.19
C ASP A 154 12.23 5.82 -11.96
N VAL A 155 11.86 4.68 -11.38
CA VAL A 155 10.99 3.69 -12.01
C VAL A 155 9.56 3.95 -11.54
N SER A 156 8.78 4.67 -12.36
CA SER A 156 7.33 4.69 -12.23
C SER A 156 6.76 3.34 -12.71
N TRP A 157 5.92 2.73 -11.89
CA TRP A 157 5.19 1.49 -12.21
C TRP A 157 3.80 1.76 -12.82
N GLU A 158 3.56 3.03 -13.16
CA GLU A 158 2.40 3.51 -13.91
C GLU A 158 2.80 3.46 -15.39
N GLU A 159 1.92 2.90 -16.22
CA GLU A 159 2.11 2.60 -17.66
C GLU A 159 2.82 3.71 -18.47
#